data_AF-A0A3N5PLF7-F1
#
_entry.id   AF-A0A3N5PLF7-F1
#
_cell.length_a   1.000
_cell.length_b   1.000
_cell.length_c   1.000
_cell.angle_alpha   90.00
_cell.angle_beta   90.00
_cell.angle_gamma   90.00
#
_symmetry.space_group_name_H-M   'P 1'
#
loop_
_entity.id
_entity.type
_entity.pdbx_description
1 polymer ?
#
loop_
_entity_poly.entity_id
_entity_poly.type
_entity_poly.pdbx_seq_one_letter_code
_entity_poly.pdbx_strand_id
1 'polypeptide(L)' 'MKTTLASPMEWGLREFGNADLGNIRRSRRLVTVASELSKGCCGTLPDTFSNWAQLKAAYRFMENPSISYRQIIEPH' A
#
# COMPACT_ATOMS: atom_id res chain seq x y z
N MET A 1 -2.10 10.39 26.39
CA MET A 1 -1.68 10.55 24.97
C MET A 1 -1.15 9.21 24.49
N LYS A 2 -1.63 8.66 23.37
CA LYS A 2 -1.00 7.50 22.74
C LYS A 2 0.30 7.98 22.08
N THR A 3 1.43 7.76 22.75
CA THR A 3 2.77 8.21 22.31
C THR A 3 3.47 7.21 21.38
N THR A 4 2.79 6.14 20.98
CA THR A 4 3.32 5.13 20.06
C THR A 4 2.61 5.23 18.72
N LEU A 5 3.39 5.44 17.66
CA LEU A 5 2.90 5.36 16.28
C LEU A 5 2.49 3.91 15.97
N ALA A 6 1.47 3.74 15.13
CA ALA A 6 1.07 2.42 14.66
C ALA A 6 2.21 1.77 13.86
N SER A 7 2.32 0.45 13.90
CA SER A 7 3.24 -0.25 12.99
C SER A 7 2.85 0.04 11.53
N PRO A 8 3.80 -0.07 10.57
CA PRO A 8 3.51 0.18 9.16
C PRO A 8 2.30 -0.59 8.63
N MET A 9 2.14 -1.85 9.06
CA MET A 9 1.01 -2.70 8.68
C MET A 9 -0.30 -2.23 9.31
N GLU A 10 -0.31 -1.89 10.60
CA GLU A 10 -1.52 -1.38 11.27
C GLU A 10 -1.97 -0.04 10.69
N TRP A 11 -1.02 0.83 10.33
CA TRP A 11 -1.32 2.07 9.62
C TRP A 11 -1.90 1.77 8.23
N GLY A 12 -1.24 0.94 7.43
CA GLY A 12 -1.72 0.61 6.08
C GLY A 12 -3.11 -0.05 6.08
N LEU A 13 -3.41 -0.87 7.09
CA LEU A 13 -4.71 -1.51 7.25
C LEU A 13 -5.79 -0.51 7.70
N ARG A 14 -5.43 0.47 8.53
CA ARG A 14 -6.35 1.53 8.95
C ARG A 14 -6.73 2.44 7.78
N GLU A 15 -5.76 2.89 7.01
CA GLU A 15 -6.00 3.83 5.90
C GLU A 15 -6.65 3.13 4.70
N PHE A 16 -6.09 1.99 4.27
CA PHE A 16 -6.48 1.37 3.00
C PHE A 16 -7.30 0.09 3.15
N GLY A 17 -7.60 -0.34 4.38
CA GLY A 17 -8.34 -1.59 4.62
C GLY A 17 -9.75 -1.60 4.06
N ASN A 18 -10.38 -0.42 3.96
CA ASN A 18 -11.74 -0.25 3.44
C ASN A 18 -11.79 0.07 1.94
N ALA A 19 -10.65 0.19 1.26
CA ALA A 19 -10.62 0.49 -0.17
C ALA A 19 -11.13 -0.70 -1.00
N ASP A 20 -12.24 -0.51 -1.70
CA ASP A 20 -12.79 -1.52 -2.62
C ASP A 20 -12.22 -1.35 -4.04
N LEU A 21 -11.28 -2.23 -4.38
CA LEU A 21 -10.67 -2.31 -5.71
C LEU A 21 -11.34 -3.38 -6.60
N GLY A 22 -12.56 -3.83 -6.24
CA GLY A 22 -13.33 -4.88 -6.92
C GLY A 22 -12.72 -6.28 -6.81
N ASN A 23 -11.58 -6.43 -6.12
CA ASN A 23 -10.94 -7.71 -5.87
C ASN A 23 -10.14 -7.65 -4.58
N ILE A 24 -10.45 -8.55 -3.64
CA ILE A 24 -9.80 -8.62 -2.33
C ILE A 24 -8.28 -8.77 -2.41
N ARG A 25 -7.75 -9.42 -3.46
CA ARG A 25 -6.30 -9.57 -3.67
C ARG A 25 -5.64 -8.23 -4.00
N ARG A 26 -6.36 -7.32 -4.65
CA ARG A 26 -5.90 -5.96 -4.96
C ARG A 26 -5.92 -5.10 -3.70
N SER A 27 -7.01 -5.12 -2.92
CA SER A 27 -7.08 -4.38 -1.65
C SER A 27 -6.00 -4.84 -0.66
N ARG A 28 -5.75 -6.15 -0.54
CA ARG A 28 -4.62 -6.67 0.26
C ARG A 28 -3.26 -6.20 -0.26
N ARG A 29 -3.10 -6.11 -1.58
CA ARG A 29 -1.88 -5.60 -2.20
C ARG A 29 -1.65 -4.13 -1.90
N LEU A 30 -2.72 -3.32 -1.95
CA LEU A 30 -2.67 -1.89 -1.61
C LEU A 30 -2.15 -1.68 -0.20
N VAL A 31 -2.73 -2.38 0.79
CA VAL A 31 -2.28 -2.33 2.19
C VAL A 31 -0.81 -2.71 2.31
N THR A 32 -0.38 -3.78 1.64
CA THR A 32 1.02 -4.23 1.68
C THR A 32 1.97 -3.18 1.08
N VAL A 33 1.64 -2.65 -0.10
CA VAL A 33 2.45 -1.63 -0.79
C VAL A 33 2.55 -0.37 0.05
N ALA A 34 1.43 0.13 0.58
CA ALA A 34 1.42 1.29 1.46
C ALA A 34 2.27 1.06 2.72
N SER A 35 2.16 -0.12 3.33
CA SER A 35 2.92 -0.47 4.54
C SER A 35 4.43 -0.54 4.30
N GLU A 36 4.88 -0.97 3.13
CA GLU A 36 6.31 -0.93 2.79
C GLU A 36 6.76 0.51 2.50
N LEU A 37 5.95 1.27 1.75
CA LEU A 37 6.23 2.67 1.44
C LEU A 37 6.37 3.55 2.70
N SER A 38 5.62 3.27 3.76
CA SER A 38 5.73 4.02 5.02
C SER A 38 7.02 3.73 5.80
N LYS A 39 7.70 2.60 5.55
CA LYS A 39 9.02 2.31 6.14
C LYS A 39 10.16 3.07 5.46
N GLY A 40 10.04 3.28 4.15
CA GLY A 40 11.04 3.92 3.30
C GLY A 40 10.65 5.33 2.88
N CYS A 41 10.19 6.16 3.82
CA CYS A 41 9.81 7.54 3.52
C CYS A 41 10.99 8.28 2.86
N CYS A 42 10.73 8.91 1.71
CA CYS A 42 11.72 9.65 0.89
C CYS A 42 12.74 8.81 0.09
N GLY A 43 12.61 7.48 0.04
CA GLY A 43 13.43 6.61 -0.81
C GLY A 43 12.88 6.42 -2.22
N THR A 44 13.61 5.70 -3.08
CA THR A 44 13.06 5.22 -4.35
C THR A 44 12.25 3.94 -4.15
N LEU A 45 11.37 3.61 -5.11
CA LEU A 45 10.63 2.34 -5.08
C LEU A 45 11.57 1.12 -4.92
N PRO A 46 12.64 0.98 -5.72
CA PRO A 46 13.63 -0.10 -5.52
C PRO A 46 14.27 -0.13 -4.13
N ASP A 47 14.59 1.03 -3.54
CA ASP A 47 15.22 1.09 -2.22
C ASP A 47 14.26 0.67 -1.09
N THR A 48 12.96 0.86 -1.31
CA THR A 48 11.93 0.62 -0.30
C THR A 48 11.55 -0.87 -0.20
N PHE A 49 11.58 -1.60 -1.33
CA PHE A 49 11.18 -3.01 -1.36
C PHE A 49 12.39 -3.93 -1.20
N SER A 50 12.39 -4.77 -0.15
CA SER A 50 13.53 -5.62 0.18
C SER A 50 13.81 -6.76 -0.81
N ASN A 51 12.90 -7.08 -1.73
CA ASN A 51 13.11 -8.11 -2.74
C ASN A 51 12.45 -7.79 -4.08
N TRP A 52 12.99 -8.42 -5.12
CA TRP A 52 12.56 -8.22 -6.50
C TRP A 52 11.10 -8.59 -6.75
N ALA A 53 10.60 -9.63 -6.07
CA ALA A 53 9.22 -10.08 -6.22
C ALA A 53 8.22 -9.03 -5.71
N GLN A 54 8.53 -8.37 -4.60
CA GLN A 54 7.71 -7.29 -4.03
C GLN A 54 7.78 -6.03 -4.89
N LEU A 55 8.97 -5.64 -5.34
CA LEU A 55 9.13 -4.49 -6.24
C LEU A 55 8.33 -4.67 -7.54
N LYS A 56 8.47 -5.83 -8.19
CA LYS A 56 7.67 -6.20 -9.38
C LYS A 56 6.17 -6.19 -9.10
N ALA A 57 5.75 -6.63 -7.91
CA ALA A 57 4.35 -6.62 -7.53
C ALA A 57 3.82 -5.20 -7.32
N ALA A 58 4.63 -4.28 -6.76
CA ALA A 58 4.28 -2.88 -6.61
C ALA A 58 4.11 -2.20 -7.97
N TYR A 59 5.05 -2.40 -8.90
CA TYR A 59 4.91 -1.89 -10.27
C TYR A 59 3.67 -2.44 -10.97
N ARG A 60 3.44 -3.77 -10.93
CA ARG A 60 2.23 -4.38 -11.50
C ARG A 60 0.94 -3.91 -10.86
N PHE A 61 0.98 -3.52 -9.58
CA PHE A 61 -0.16 -2.94 -8.90
C PHE A 61 -0.44 -1.52 -9.43
N MET A 62 0.58 -0.68 -9.54
CA MET A 62 0.45 0.69 -10.06
C MET A 62 0.09 0.74 -11.55
N GLU A 63 0.58 -0.22 -12.34
CA GLU A 63 0.29 -0.33 -13.78
C GLU A 63 -1.10 -0.94 -14.06
N ASN A 64 -1.79 -1.48 -13.05
CA ASN A 64 -3.04 -2.20 -13.27
C ASN A 64 -4.18 -1.24 -13.68
N PRO A 65 -4.71 -1.33 -14.91
CA PRO A 65 -5.74 -0.40 -15.38
C PRO A 65 -7.08 -0.60 -14.66
N SER A 66 -7.27 -1.73 -13.97
CA SER A 66 -8.47 -1.97 -13.16
C SER A 66 -8.39 -1.35 -11.75
N ILE A 67 -7.29 -0.67 -11.41
CA ILE A 67 -7.10 0.00 -10.12
C ILE A 67 -7.12 1.50 -10.39
N SER A 68 -8.18 2.17 -9.94
CA SER A 68 -8.28 3.62 -10.06
C SER A 68 -7.84 4.30 -8.76
N TYR A 69 -7.08 5.39 -8.86
CA TYR A 69 -6.72 6.21 -7.70
C TYR A 69 -7.97 6.73 -6.96
N ARG A 70 -9.09 6.92 -7.66
CA ARG A 70 -10.34 7.37 -7.04
C ARG A 70 -10.86 6.37 -6.00
N GLN A 71 -10.77 5.07 -6.30
CA GLN A 71 -11.18 4.00 -5.38
C GLN A 71 -10.28 3.92 -4.14
N ILE A 72 -9.03 4.42 -4.26
CA ILE A 72 -8.07 4.44 -3.14
C ILE A 72 -8.36 5.61 -2.20
N ILE A 73 -8.77 6.76 -2.74
CA ILE A 73 -9.01 7.99 -1.96
C ILE A 73 -10.42 8.04 -1.38
N GLU A 74 -11.43 7.47 -2.06
CA GLU A 74 -12.84 7.50 -1.61
C GLU A 74 -13.07 7.16 -0.12
N PRO A 75 -12.38 6.18 0.50
CA PRO A 75 -12.62 5.83 1.91
C PRO A 75 -12.09 6.84 2.94
N HIS A 76 -11.36 7.89 2.52
CA HIS A 76 -10.69 8.88 3.37
C HIS A 76 -11.45 10.21 3.37
#